data_AF-A0A930R5X6-F1
#
_entry.id   AF-A0A930R5X6-F1
#
_cell.length_a   1.000
_cell.length_b   1.000
_cell.length_c   1.000
_cell.angle_alpha   90.00
_cell.angle_beta   90.00
_cell.angle_gamma   90.00
#
_symmetry.space_group_name_H-M   'P 1'
#
loop_
_entity.id
_entity.type
_entity.pdbx_description
1 polymer ?
#
loop_
_entity_poly.entity_id
_entity_poly.type
_entity_poly.pdbx_seq_one_letter_code
_entity_poly.pdbx_strand_id
1 'polypeptide(L)'
;MRSVEVTKEEFKGNVAMALTLLQVAIPEAVPLTIEEVESSYMIHADTANTQEFEKIYPLPLEERLRYLINVGKLFTSLEASVYTYSLSPENVVFTQDGIAKIVFRGIKGQVPPYEGLSEEEFLKQYQSMIVATLDSKSKFTELSQGKLEFYKGHKFCEEIIAAQSISEVLEKMQEHLDYERERVAKEMVRVPQRKLFVWKLVGILSGVIAVVLAAVLAFNLFVVQPKQTQIANLRLSFIEKDYSQVVTNVKSIDSKSLSAEDKYIVAYSVIMTESLTNEQKAVLGKITAQTNEDYLRYWVLIGQNKVDEAMDIASYLDDPQLLMYSLTKKIDDVQRDPNLTSEKRTEEINRYKGKLEELKKQYLPAQQKAKEN
;
A
#
# COMPACT_ATOMS: atom_id res chain seq x y z
N MET A 1 16.42 -36.21 17.78
CA MET A 1 17.43 -36.84 18.65
C MET A 1 18.36 -35.73 19.12
N ARG A 2 18.41 -35.50 20.43
CA ARG A 2 19.36 -34.55 21.04
C ARG A 2 20.37 -35.36 21.84
N SER A 3 21.63 -34.96 21.84
CA SER A 3 22.70 -35.67 22.54
C SER A 3 23.44 -34.75 23.47
N VAL A 4 23.77 -35.23 24.66
CA VAL A 4 24.68 -34.56 25.60
C VAL A 4 25.79 -35.54 25.96
N GLU A 5 27.01 -35.03 25.93
CA GLU A 5 28.19 -35.75 26.40
C GLU A 5 28.39 -35.48 27.89
N VAL A 6 28.54 -36.54 28.69
CA VAL A 6 28.90 -36.44 30.09
C VAL A 6 30.16 -37.27 30.31
N THR A 7 31.20 -36.65 30.88
CA THR A 7 32.48 -37.34 31.08
C THR A 7 32.36 -38.42 32.14
N LYS A 8 33.15 -39.50 32.04
CA LYS A 8 33.10 -40.58 33.05
C LYS A 8 33.47 -40.09 34.46
N GLU A 9 34.29 -39.04 34.55
CA GLU A 9 34.71 -38.40 35.80
C GLU A 9 33.55 -37.67 36.53
N GLU A 10 32.53 -37.25 35.79
CA GLU A 10 31.34 -36.61 36.36
C GLU A 10 30.36 -37.62 36.98
N PHE A 11 30.49 -38.91 36.67
CA PHE A 11 29.69 -39.94 37.32
C PHE A 11 30.26 -40.26 38.70
N LYS A 12 29.45 -40.06 39.74
CA LYS A 12 29.80 -40.34 41.13
C LYS A 12 29.06 -41.57 41.65
N GLY A 13 29.66 -42.26 42.62
CA GLY A 13 29.02 -43.41 43.27
C GLY A 13 28.87 -44.63 42.35
N ASN A 14 27.69 -45.25 42.36
CA ASN A 14 27.44 -46.48 41.60
C ASN A 14 27.04 -46.17 40.15
N VAL A 15 28.05 -46.08 39.28
CA VAL A 15 27.88 -45.73 37.85
C VAL A 15 26.91 -46.67 37.13
N ALA A 16 26.99 -47.98 37.38
CA ALA A 16 26.09 -48.95 36.75
C ALA A 16 24.62 -48.68 37.12
N MET A 17 24.36 -48.39 38.41
CA MET A 17 23.02 -48.02 38.87
C MET A 17 22.56 -46.69 38.25
N ALA A 18 23.43 -45.67 38.21
CA ALA A 18 23.11 -44.39 37.59
C ALA A 18 22.70 -44.52 36.12
N LEU A 19 23.47 -45.30 35.34
CA LEU A 19 23.17 -45.57 33.93
C LEU A 19 21.83 -46.28 33.76
N THR A 20 21.53 -47.27 34.60
CA THR A 20 20.22 -47.94 34.55
C THR A 20 19.07 -46.99 34.87
N LEU A 21 19.20 -46.15 35.90
CA LEU A 21 18.17 -45.18 36.28
C LEU A 21 17.90 -44.16 35.17
N LEU A 22 18.95 -43.68 34.49
CA LEU A 22 18.81 -42.77 33.36
C LEU A 22 18.02 -43.36 32.19
N GLN A 23 18.06 -44.68 32.00
CA GLN A 23 17.32 -45.38 30.94
C GLN A 23 15.88 -45.76 31.33
N VAL A 24 15.49 -45.66 32.62
CA VAL A 24 14.13 -45.97 33.06
C VAL A 24 13.14 -44.95 32.49
N ALA A 25 12.16 -45.40 31.72
CA ALA A 25 11.10 -44.54 31.20
C ALA A 25 10.26 -43.95 32.35
N ILE A 26 10.13 -42.62 32.38
CA ILE A 26 9.26 -41.91 33.33
C ILE A 26 8.28 -40.99 32.59
N PRO A 27 7.10 -40.70 33.16
CA PRO A 27 6.12 -39.80 32.53
C PRO A 27 6.59 -38.35 32.38
N GLU A 28 7.56 -37.87 33.13
CA GLU A 28 7.95 -36.45 33.15
C GLU A 28 9.14 -36.14 32.23
N ALA A 29 9.77 -37.15 31.62
CA ALA A 29 10.93 -37.00 30.76
C ALA A 29 10.81 -37.83 29.48
N VAL A 30 11.61 -37.49 28.48
CA VAL A 30 11.74 -38.30 27.27
C VAL A 30 12.61 -39.54 27.52
N PRO A 31 12.42 -40.64 26.77
CA PRO A 31 13.30 -41.80 26.85
C PRO A 31 14.75 -41.43 26.52
N LEU A 32 15.68 -41.97 27.29
CA LEU A 32 17.11 -41.80 27.09
C LEU A 32 17.76 -43.13 26.72
N THR A 33 18.64 -43.09 25.71
CA THR A 33 19.55 -44.19 25.37
C THR A 33 20.97 -43.72 25.58
N ILE A 34 21.83 -44.59 26.12
CA ILE A 34 23.20 -44.22 26.47
C ILE A 34 24.15 -45.06 25.64
N GLU A 35 25.13 -44.40 25.05
CA GLU A 35 26.24 -45.00 24.32
C GLU A 35 27.54 -44.72 25.07
N GLU A 36 28.32 -45.76 25.34
CA GLU A 36 29.60 -45.63 26.02
C GLU A 36 30.71 -45.33 24.99
N VAL A 37 31.43 -44.23 25.22
CA VAL A 37 32.63 -43.83 24.47
C VAL A 37 33.85 -43.97 25.41
N GLU A 38 35.08 -43.90 24.89
CA GLU A 38 36.30 -44.15 25.67
C GLU A 38 36.35 -43.33 26.98
N SER A 39 36.16 -42.02 26.92
CA SER A 39 36.27 -41.09 28.06
C SER A 39 34.93 -40.51 28.57
N SER A 40 33.82 -40.83 27.90
CA SER A 40 32.51 -40.21 28.19
C SER A 40 31.34 -41.16 27.92
N TYR A 41 30.17 -40.79 28.42
CA TYR A 41 28.89 -41.39 28.07
C TYR A 41 28.09 -40.39 27.22
N MET A 42 27.69 -40.83 26.04
CA MET A 42 26.82 -40.07 25.15
C MET A 42 25.36 -40.41 25.47
N ILE A 43 24.63 -39.44 26.01
CA ILE A 43 23.22 -39.59 26.38
C ILE A 43 22.38 -39.04 25.24
N HIS A 44 21.63 -39.90 24.57
CA HIS A 44 20.74 -39.56 23.47
C HIS A 44 19.28 -39.52 23.95
N ALA A 45 18.64 -38.37 23.78
CA ALA A 45 17.23 -38.13 24.09
C ALA A 45 16.35 -38.33 22.85
N ASP A 46 15.34 -39.20 22.96
CA ASP A 46 14.37 -39.43 21.90
C ASP A 46 13.28 -38.35 21.90
N THR A 47 13.42 -37.40 20.99
CA THR A 47 12.51 -36.28 20.79
C THR A 47 11.63 -36.42 19.54
N ALA A 48 11.62 -37.58 18.87
CA ALA A 48 10.98 -37.74 17.56
C ALA A 48 9.48 -37.38 17.52
N ASN A 49 8.74 -37.70 18.60
CA ASN A 49 7.31 -37.44 18.73
C ASN A 49 6.98 -36.22 19.60
N THR A 50 7.95 -35.32 19.79
CA THR A 50 7.80 -34.12 20.62
C THR A 50 7.87 -32.83 19.80
N GLN A 51 7.34 -31.76 20.36
CA GLN A 51 7.40 -30.40 19.85
C GLN A 51 8.37 -29.58 20.69
N GLU A 52 9.20 -28.82 20.00
CA GLU A 52 10.15 -27.90 20.63
C GLU A 52 9.43 -26.75 21.35
N PHE A 53 10.03 -26.26 22.42
CA PHE A 53 9.46 -25.17 23.23
C PHE A 53 9.12 -23.94 22.38
N GLU A 54 9.97 -23.59 21.42
CA GLU A 54 9.83 -22.41 20.56
C GLU A 54 8.54 -22.41 19.72
N LYS A 55 7.94 -23.59 19.49
CA LYS A 55 6.68 -23.70 18.75
C LYS A 55 5.49 -23.11 19.50
N ILE A 56 5.63 -22.84 20.81
CA ILE A 56 4.55 -22.23 21.59
C ILE A 56 4.44 -20.71 21.33
N TYR A 57 5.54 -20.01 21.00
CA TYR A 57 5.53 -18.56 20.82
C TYR A 57 4.49 -18.03 19.82
N PRO A 58 4.31 -18.62 18.62
CA PRO A 58 3.31 -18.15 17.67
C PRO A 58 1.87 -18.60 17.99
N LEU A 59 1.66 -19.41 19.03
CA LEU A 59 0.32 -19.91 19.38
C LEU A 59 -0.56 -18.82 19.99
N PRO A 60 -1.90 -18.93 19.86
CA PRO A 60 -2.83 -18.08 20.60
C PRO A 60 -2.54 -18.10 22.10
N LEU A 61 -2.91 -17.02 22.79
CA LEU A 61 -2.66 -16.87 24.23
C LEU A 61 -3.20 -18.07 25.04
N GLU A 62 -4.42 -18.54 24.73
CA GLU A 62 -5.03 -19.72 25.35
C GLU A 62 -4.11 -20.95 25.32
N GLU A 63 -3.54 -21.27 24.16
CA GLU A 63 -2.64 -22.41 24.03
C GLU A 63 -1.31 -22.16 24.73
N ARG A 64 -0.74 -20.94 24.64
CA ARG A 64 0.49 -20.60 25.38
C ARG A 64 0.31 -20.82 26.89
N LEU A 65 -0.81 -20.36 27.45
CA LEU A 65 -1.14 -20.56 28.87
C LEU A 65 -1.27 -22.05 29.21
N ARG A 66 -1.99 -22.82 28.38
CA ARG A 66 -2.16 -24.27 28.57
C ARG A 66 -0.84 -25.03 28.62
N TYR A 67 0.10 -24.71 27.72
CA TYR A 67 1.43 -25.33 27.69
C TYR A 67 2.25 -24.96 28.93
N LEU A 68 2.26 -23.68 29.31
CA LEU A 68 2.98 -23.21 30.51
C LEU A 68 2.45 -23.85 31.80
N ILE A 69 1.12 -23.99 31.95
CA ILE A 69 0.50 -24.71 33.08
C ILE A 69 1.04 -26.13 33.19
N ASN A 70 1.23 -26.82 32.06
CA ASN A 70 1.79 -28.17 32.07
C ASN A 70 3.27 -28.20 32.47
N VAL A 71 4.04 -27.14 32.24
CA VAL A 71 5.41 -27.02 32.76
C VAL A 71 5.39 -26.91 34.29
N GLY A 72 4.51 -26.10 34.87
CA GLY A 72 4.42 -25.95 36.33
C GLY A 72 4.11 -27.25 37.08
N LYS A 73 3.43 -28.21 36.43
CA LYS A 73 3.10 -29.54 37.00
C LYS A 73 4.31 -30.48 37.11
N LEU A 74 5.43 -30.16 36.47
CA LEU A 74 6.64 -31.00 36.51
C LEU A 74 7.27 -31.04 37.91
N PHE A 75 7.19 -29.94 38.66
CA PHE A 75 7.82 -29.84 39.98
C PHE A 75 7.31 -30.91 40.94
N THR A 76 5.99 -30.93 41.18
CA THR A 76 5.34 -31.84 42.15
C THR A 76 5.64 -33.32 41.86
N SER A 77 5.79 -33.68 40.59
CA SER A 77 6.04 -35.06 40.17
C SER A 77 7.50 -35.49 40.37
N LEU A 78 8.44 -34.55 40.29
CA LEU A 78 9.89 -34.84 40.33
C LEU A 78 10.57 -34.49 41.66
N GLU A 79 9.95 -33.66 42.51
CA GLU A 79 10.51 -33.20 43.79
C GLU A 79 10.98 -34.37 44.69
N ALA A 80 10.09 -35.34 44.91
CA ALA A 80 10.35 -36.52 45.73
C ALA A 80 11.14 -37.63 44.99
N SER A 81 11.49 -37.43 43.73
CA SER A 81 12.14 -38.46 42.90
C SER A 81 13.67 -38.47 43.10
N VAL A 82 14.33 -39.52 42.56
CA VAL A 82 15.80 -39.59 42.48
C VAL A 82 16.39 -38.76 41.33
N TYR A 83 15.53 -38.26 40.45
CA TYR A 83 15.92 -37.52 39.26
C TYR A 83 16.10 -36.03 39.56
N THR A 84 17.00 -35.42 38.83
CA THR A 84 17.32 -33.99 38.89
C THR A 84 17.26 -33.40 37.49
N TYR A 85 17.06 -32.10 37.36
CA TYR A 85 16.96 -31.45 36.06
C TYR A 85 17.20 -29.94 36.19
N SER A 86 17.56 -29.31 35.07
CA SER A 86 17.53 -27.86 34.94
C SER A 86 16.24 -27.45 34.24
N LEU A 87 15.56 -26.43 34.77
CA LEU A 87 14.36 -25.88 34.14
C LEU A 87 14.77 -24.74 33.19
N SER A 88 14.73 -25.00 31.89
CA SER A 88 14.96 -24.00 30.84
C SER A 88 14.14 -24.32 29.60
N PRO A 89 13.85 -23.33 28.73
CA PRO A 89 13.18 -23.57 27.45
C PRO A 89 13.88 -24.63 26.59
N GLU A 90 15.21 -24.74 26.70
CA GLU A 90 16.00 -25.72 25.96
C GLU A 90 15.84 -27.14 26.50
N ASN A 91 15.57 -27.30 27.81
CA ASN A 91 15.44 -28.62 28.43
C ASN A 91 13.98 -29.11 28.52
N VAL A 92 13.03 -28.37 27.95
CA VAL A 92 11.59 -28.71 27.96
C VAL A 92 11.09 -28.91 26.54
N VAL A 93 10.41 -30.03 26.32
CA VAL A 93 9.68 -30.32 25.08
C VAL A 93 8.25 -30.74 25.40
N PHE A 94 7.39 -30.74 24.39
CA PHE A 94 5.97 -31.05 24.58
C PHE A 94 5.55 -32.27 23.75
N THR A 95 4.66 -33.09 24.28
CA THR A 95 3.97 -34.12 23.47
C THR A 95 3.00 -33.47 22.48
N GLN A 96 2.41 -34.25 21.57
CA GLN A 96 1.37 -33.75 20.67
C GLN A 96 0.14 -33.18 21.43
N ASP A 97 -0.12 -33.66 22.64
CA ASP A 97 -1.19 -33.18 23.51
C ASP A 97 -0.77 -31.96 24.35
N GLY A 98 0.45 -31.45 24.19
CA GLY A 98 0.99 -30.31 24.95
C GLY A 98 1.44 -30.66 26.37
N ILE A 99 1.65 -31.93 26.70
CA ILE A 99 2.19 -32.36 28.00
C ILE A 99 3.69 -32.07 28.01
N ALA A 100 4.17 -31.35 29.03
CA ALA A 100 5.59 -31.02 29.17
C ALA A 100 6.42 -32.25 29.54
N LYS A 101 7.62 -32.34 28.97
CA LYS A 101 8.61 -33.39 29.21
C LYS A 101 10.00 -32.76 29.32
N ILE A 102 10.81 -33.26 30.24
CA ILE A 102 12.23 -32.91 30.35
C ILE A 102 13.04 -33.69 29.32
N VAL A 103 13.99 -33.00 28.66
CA VAL A 103 14.88 -33.62 27.66
C VAL A 103 16.02 -34.36 28.35
N PHE A 104 16.77 -33.68 29.22
CA PHE A 104 17.89 -34.22 29.97
C PHE A 104 17.67 -34.11 31.47
N ARG A 105 17.97 -35.20 32.17
CA ARG A 105 17.85 -35.34 33.62
C ARG A 105 19.14 -35.95 34.18
N GLY A 106 19.48 -35.55 35.39
CA GLY A 106 20.53 -36.15 36.19
C GLY A 106 19.96 -37.11 37.25
N ILE A 107 20.84 -37.56 38.13
CA ILE A 107 20.54 -38.44 39.26
C ILE A 107 21.16 -37.83 40.50
N LYS A 108 20.36 -37.66 41.56
CA LYS A 108 20.79 -37.04 42.83
C LYS A 108 22.11 -37.64 43.31
N GLY A 109 23.13 -36.79 43.46
CA GLY A 109 24.46 -37.14 43.94
C GLY A 109 25.32 -38.00 43.01
N GLN A 110 24.83 -38.39 41.82
CA GLN A 110 25.53 -39.32 40.92
C GLN A 110 25.80 -38.75 39.53
N VAL A 111 24.83 -38.06 38.93
CA VAL A 111 24.93 -37.54 37.55
C VAL A 111 24.46 -36.08 37.53
N PRO A 112 25.19 -35.16 36.89
CA PRO A 112 24.79 -33.77 36.81
C PRO A 112 23.42 -33.58 36.12
N PRO A 113 22.57 -32.65 36.58
CA PRO A 113 22.73 -31.83 37.79
C PRO A 113 22.70 -32.67 39.08
N TYR A 114 23.66 -32.52 39.99
CA TYR A 114 23.76 -33.42 41.15
C TYR A 114 22.69 -33.17 42.21
N GLU A 115 22.13 -31.96 42.23
CA GLU A 115 21.15 -31.51 43.19
C GLU A 115 19.79 -31.34 42.51
N GLY A 116 18.73 -31.63 43.26
CA GLY A 116 17.37 -31.34 42.81
C GLY A 116 17.10 -29.85 42.88
N LEU A 117 16.25 -29.36 41.99
CA LEU A 117 15.83 -27.96 41.99
C LEU A 117 14.98 -27.69 43.24
N SER A 118 15.30 -26.66 44.02
CA SER A 118 14.43 -26.24 45.13
C SER A 118 13.14 -25.59 44.61
N GLU A 119 12.10 -25.49 45.46
CA GLU A 119 10.84 -24.85 45.07
C GLU A 119 11.04 -23.39 44.66
N GLU A 120 11.86 -22.65 45.41
CA GLU A 120 12.19 -21.24 45.12
C GLU A 120 12.92 -21.08 43.78
N GLU A 121 13.89 -21.96 43.51
CA GLU A 121 14.61 -21.98 42.24
C GLU A 121 13.69 -22.35 41.07
N PHE A 122 12.84 -23.36 41.25
CA PHE A 122 11.84 -23.73 40.24
C PHE A 122 10.91 -22.56 39.96
N LEU A 123 10.36 -21.92 41.00
CA LEU A 123 9.44 -20.81 40.88
C LEU A 123 10.06 -19.66 40.09
N LYS A 124 11.30 -19.27 40.40
CA LYS A 124 12.01 -18.20 39.68
C LYS A 124 12.24 -18.53 38.21
N GLN A 125 12.65 -19.75 37.89
CA GLN A 125 12.83 -20.20 36.51
C GLN A 125 11.50 -20.27 35.77
N TYR A 126 10.46 -20.76 36.43
CA TYR A 126 9.12 -20.90 35.87
C TYR A 126 8.50 -19.52 35.57
N GLN A 127 8.54 -18.58 36.52
CA GLN A 127 8.12 -17.19 36.30
C GLN A 127 8.89 -16.55 35.15
N SER A 128 10.22 -16.71 35.10
CA SER A 128 11.05 -16.20 34.00
C SER A 128 10.63 -16.76 32.65
N MET A 129 10.26 -18.04 32.60
CA MET A 129 9.79 -18.73 31.40
C MET A 129 8.41 -18.24 30.96
N ILE A 130 7.48 -18.04 31.90
CA ILE A 130 6.16 -17.47 31.61
C ILE A 130 6.32 -16.06 31.02
N VAL A 131 7.09 -15.20 31.67
CA VAL A 131 7.29 -13.81 31.23
C VAL A 131 7.92 -13.77 29.85
N ALA A 132 8.97 -14.55 29.60
CA ALA A 132 9.61 -14.63 28.28
C ALA A 132 8.69 -15.18 27.17
N THR A 133 7.68 -15.98 27.55
CA THR A 133 6.71 -16.55 26.59
C THR A 133 5.55 -15.61 26.29
N LEU A 134 5.12 -14.84 27.29
CA LEU A 134 3.99 -13.92 27.17
C LEU A 134 4.41 -12.54 26.65
N ASP A 135 5.60 -12.07 27.03
CA ASP A 135 6.20 -10.83 26.54
C ASP A 135 7.41 -11.09 25.65
N SER A 136 7.21 -10.99 24.34
CA SER A 136 8.24 -11.18 23.31
C SER A 136 9.48 -10.28 23.43
N LYS A 137 9.41 -9.18 24.20
CA LYS A 137 10.57 -8.29 24.43
C LYS A 137 11.54 -8.85 25.46
N SER A 138 11.08 -9.76 26.31
CA SER A 138 11.81 -10.26 27.45
C SER A 138 12.44 -11.61 27.13
N LYS A 139 13.74 -11.76 27.43
CA LYS A 139 14.47 -13.02 27.19
C LYS A 139 14.60 -13.83 28.47
N PHE A 140 14.37 -15.13 28.37
CA PHE A 140 14.47 -16.06 29.51
C PHE A 140 15.80 -15.94 30.26
N THR A 141 16.93 -15.96 29.54
CA THR A 141 18.27 -15.91 30.13
C THR A 141 18.53 -14.67 30.96
N GLU A 142 18.00 -13.51 30.54
CA GLU A 142 18.17 -12.25 31.27
C GLU A 142 17.29 -12.21 32.53
N LEU A 143 16.07 -12.75 32.43
CA LEU A 143 15.12 -12.81 33.55
C LEU A 143 15.60 -13.78 34.63
N SER A 144 16.01 -14.99 34.23
CA SER A 144 16.49 -16.03 35.15
C SER A 144 17.74 -15.59 35.92
N GLN A 145 18.58 -14.73 35.32
CA GLN A 145 19.81 -14.20 35.90
C GLN A 145 19.59 -12.96 36.79
N GLY A 146 18.35 -12.56 37.07
CA GLY A 146 18.03 -11.54 38.09
C GLY A 146 17.27 -10.31 37.60
N LYS A 147 16.96 -10.19 36.30
CA LYS A 147 16.10 -9.09 35.82
C LYS A 147 14.63 -9.27 36.12
N LEU A 148 14.20 -10.46 36.57
CA LEU A 148 12.80 -10.78 36.84
C LEU A 148 12.14 -9.79 37.82
N GLU A 149 12.82 -9.45 38.92
CA GLU A 149 12.31 -8.54 39.97
C GLU A 149 12.10 -7.10 39.47
N PHE A 150 12.79 -6.70 38.40
CA PHE A 150 12.69 -5.36 37.81
C PHE A 150 11.78 -5.31 36.59
N TYR A 151 11.16 -6.43 36.24
CA TYR A 151 10.25 -6.48 35.10
C TYR A 151 9.06 -5.55 35.34
N LYS A 152 8.77 -4.71 34.33
CA LYS A 152 7.61 -3.82 34.29
C LYS A 152 7.03 -3.88 32.89
N GLY A 153 5.77 -4.27 32.77
CA GLY A 153 5.19 -4.52 31.46
C GLY A 153 3.74 -4.97 31.54
N HIS A 154 3.49 -6.20 31.13
CA HIS A 154 2.13 -6.75 31.12
C HIS A 154 1.63 -7.03 32.54
N LYS A 155 0.46 -6.51 32.92
CA LYS A 155 -0.13 -6.63 34.27
C LYS A 155 -0.19 -8.07 34.78
N PHE A 156 -0.67 -8.99 33.95
CA PHE A 156 -0.71 -10.41 34.32
C PHE A 156 0.68 -10.99 34.60
N CYS A 157 1.72 -10.58 33.86
CA CYS A 157 3.08 -11.02 34.15
C CYS A 157 3.59 -10.47 35.50
N GLU A 158 3.21 -9.24 35.87
CA GLU A 158 3.53 -8.66 37.18
C GLU A 158 2.82 -9.43 38.31
N GLU A 159 1.56 -9.82 38.11
CA GLU A 159 0.81 -10.67 39.06
C GLU A 159 1.44 -12.06 39.23
N ILE A 160 1.98 -12.64 38.15
CA ILE A 160 2.68 -13.92 38.18
C ILE A 160 4.02 -13.82 38.91
N ILE A 161 4.76 -12.71 38.74
CA ILE A 161 6.01 -12.45 39.47
C ILE A 161 5.74 -12.24 40.96
N ALA A 162 4.63 -11.59 41.32
CA ALA A 162 4.25 -11.35 42.71
C ALA A 162 3.83 -12.61 43.46
N ALA A 163 3.48 -13.69 42.75
CA ALA A 163 3.08 -14.95 43.36
C ALA A 163 4.26 -15.63 44.09
N GLN A 164 4.00 -16.15 45.28
CA GLN A 164 5.02 -16.68 46.19
C GLN A 164 5.16 -18.20 46.13
N SER A 165 4.28 -18.89 45.41
CA SER A 165 4.30 -20.35 45.29
C SER A 165 3.94 -20.81 43.88
N ILE A 166 4.35 -22.03 43.53
CA ILE A 166 4.01 -22.66 42.24
C ILE A 166 2.49 -22.82 42.13
N SER A 167 1.82 -23.20 43.22
CA SER A 167 0.37 -23.35 43.29
C SER A 167 -0.37 -22.04 42.99
N GLU A 168 0.09 -20.92 43.55
CA GLU A 168 -0.50 -19.60 43.30
C GLU A 168 -0.32 -19.18 41.83
N VAL A 169 0.86 -19.43 41.24
CA VAL A 169 1.09 -19.18 39.81
C VAL A 169 0.15 -20.02 38.95
N LEU A 170 -0.02 -21.31 39.28
CA LEU A 170 -0.91 -22.21 38.54
C LEU A 170 -2.38 -21.79 38.64
N GLU A 171 -2.84 -21.35 39.82
CA GLU A 171 -4.20 -20.84 40.02
C GLU A 171 -4.46 -19.60 39.16
N LYS A 172 -3.58 -18.59 39.22
CA LYS A 172 -3.66 -17.38 38.40
C LYS A 172 -3.63 -17.68 36.89
N MET A 173 -2.78 -18.61 36.47
CA MET A 173 -2.70 -19.07 35.08
C MET A 173 -3.99 -19.76 34.62
N GLN A 174 -4.60 -20.56 35.48
CA GLN A 174 -5.85 -21.25 35.17
C GLN A 174 -7.03 -20.27 35.09
N GLU A 175 -7.15 -19.33 36.03
CA GLU A 175 -8.16 -18.28 36.00
C GLU A 175 -8.06 -17.45 34.71
N HIS A 176 -6.86 -17.02 34.34
CA HIS A 176 -6.64 -16.26 33.11
C HIS A 176 -6.92 -17.10 31.85
N LEU A 177 -6.62 -18.40 31.86
CA LEU A 177 -6.94 -19.29 30.74
C LEU A 177 -8.46 -19.40 30.54
N ASP A 178 -9.22 -19.57 31.62
CA ASP A 178 -10.67 -19.72 31.56
C ASP A 178 -11.36 -18.41 31.14
N TYR A 179 -10.88 -17.26 31.63
CA TYR A 179 -11.30 -15.94 31.15
C TYR A 179 -11.06 -15.75 29.64
N GLU A 180 -9.87 -16.12 29.16
CA GLU A 180 -9.51 -16.00 27.73
C GLU A 180 -10.37 -16.90 26.85
N ARG A 181 -10.68 -18.12 27.30
CA ARG A 181 -11.58 -19.05 26.61
C ARG A 181 -12.98 -18.46 26.45
N GLU A 182 -13.53 -17.90 27.52
CA GLU A 182 -14.83 -17.26 27.47
C GLU A 182 -14.86 -16.06 26.53
N ARG A 183 -13.83 -15.21 26.58
CA ARG A 183 -13.73 -14.04 25.71
C ARG A 183 -13.68 -14.44 24.25
N VAL A 184 -12.82 -15.40 23.90
CA VAL A 184 -12.70 -15.91 22.53
C VAL A 184 -14.02 -16.54 22.06
N ALA A 185 -14.71 -17.30 22.91
CA ALA A 185 -15.99 -17.93 22.55
C ALA A 185 -17.12 -16.92 22.33
N LYS A 186 -17.15 -15.82 23.10
CA LYS A 186 -18.19 -14.78 23.02
C LYS A 186 -17.94 -13.78 21.88
N GLU A 187 -16.69 -13.39 21.66
CA GLU A 187 -16.35 -12.22 20.84
C GLU A 187 -15.71 -12.57 19.50
N MET A 188 -15.22 -13.80 19.31
CA MET A 188 -14.38 -14.13 18.16
C MET A 188 -14.85 -15.37 17.40
N VAL A 189 -14.65 -15.34 16.08
CA VAL A 189 -14.83 -16.49 15.20
C VAL A 189 -13.48 -16.88 14.61
N ARG A 190 -13.08 -18.13 14.78
CA ARG A 190 -11.83 -18.65 14.21
C ARG A 190 -11.97 -18.77 12.69
N VAL A 191 -11.17 -17.99 11.96
CA VAL A 191 -11.14 -18.01 10.48
C VAL A 191 -9.79 -18.49 9.95
N PRO A 192 -9.74 -19.25 8.84
CA PRO A 192 -8.48 -19.62 8.22
C PRO A 192 -7.72 -18.38 7.74
N GLN A 193 -6.46 -18.25 8.14
CA GLN A 193 -5.63 -17.08 7.82
C GLN A 193 -5.53 -16.81 6.31
N ARG A 194 -5.44 -17.87 5.49
CA ARG A 194 -5.40 -17.75 4.02
C ARG A 194 -6.66 -17.10 3.45
N LYS A 195 -7.84 -17.47 3.94
CA LYS A 195 -9.11 -16.88 3.48
C LYS A 195 -9.16 -15.40 3.88
N LEU A 196 -8.79 -15.07 5.11
CA LEU A 196 -8.77 -13.69 5.59
C LEU A 196 -7.84 -12.81 4.74
N PHE A 197 -6.66 -13.30 4.38
CA PHE A 197 -5.73 -12.57 3.53
C PHE A 197 -6.32 -12.28 2.14
N VAL A 198 -6.92 -13.30 1.49
CA VAL A 198 -7.57 -13.13 0.18
C VAL A 198 -8.70 -12.10 0.26
N TRP A 199 -9.56 -12.18 1.28
CA TRP A 199 -10.64 -11.21 1.46
C TRP A 199 -10.15 -9.78 1.65
N LYS A 200 -9.08 -9.58 2.42
CA LYS A 200 -8.45 -8.25 2.58
C LYS A 200 -7.93 -7.72 1.25
N LEU A 201 -7.24 -8.56 0.47
CA LEU A 201 -6.70 -8.17 -0.84
C LEU A 201 -7.82 -7.83 -1.83
N VAL A 202 -8.88 -8.65 -1.87
CA VAL A 202 -10.06 -8.41 -2.71
C VAL A 202 -10.73 -7.09 -2.34
N GLY A 203 -10.87 -6.80 -1.04
CA GLY A 203 -11.45 -5.53 -0.58
C GLY A 203 -10.65 -4.30 -0.98
N ILE A 204 -9.31 -4.39 -0.93
CA ILE A 204 -8.44 -3.29 -1.39
C ILE A 204 -8.57 -3.11 -2.91
N LEU A 205 -8.49 -4.22 -3.67
CA LEU A 205 -8.54 -4.18 -5.12
C LEU A 205 -9.89 -3.66 -5.63
N SER A 206 -11.00 -4.08 -5.01
CA SER A 206 -12.32 -3.58 -5.35
C SER A 206 -12.46 -2.08 -5.06
N GLY A 207 -11.87 -1.60 -3.96
CA GLY A 207 -11.80 -0.16 -3.65
C GLY A 207 -11.07 0.64 -4.73
N VAL A 208 -9.91 0.16 -5.18
CA VAL A 208 -9.14 0.82 -6.25
C VAL A 208 -9.95 0.85 -7.57
N ILE A 209 -10.55 -0.28 -7.95
CA ILE A 209 -11.37 -0.37 -9.16
C ILE A 209 -12.56 0.60 -9.08
N ALA A 210 -13.22 0.70 -7.94
CA ALA A 210 -14.34 1.61 -7.75
C ALA A 210 -13.94 3.08 -7.96
N VAL A 211 -12.77 3.50 -7.46
CA VAL A 211 -12.26 4.87 -7.65
C VAL A 211 -11.95 5.14 -9.13
N VAL A 212 -11.33 4.19 -9.83
CA VAL A 212 -11.03 4.34 -11.26
C VAL A 212 -12.32 4.46 -12.08
N LEU A 213 -13.31 3.61 -11.80
CA LEU A 213 -14.61 3.66 -12.48
C LEU A 213 -15.33 4.99 -12.20
N ALA A 214 -15.28 5.49 -10.96
CA ALA A 214 -15.86 6.78 -10.61
C ALA A 214 -15.18 7.94 -11.36
N ALA A 215 -13.84 7.91 -11.51
CA ALA A 215 -13.09 8.91 -12.27
C ALA A 215 -13.44 8.90 -13.77
N VAL A 216 -13.55 7.71 -14.37
CA VAL A 216 -13.98 7.55 -15.78
C VAL A 216 -15.40 8.07 -15.98
N LEU A 217 -16.31 7.76 -15.03
CA LEU A 217 -17.68 8.26 -15.07
C LEU A 217 -17.73 9.79 -14.96
N ALA A 218 -16.97 10.36 -14.02
CA ALA A 218 -16.86 11.81 -13.86
C ALA A 218 -16.33 12.47 -15.13
N PHE A 219 -15.27 11.94 -15.74
CA PHE A 219 -14.74 12.47 -16.99
C PHE A 219 -15.79 12.44 -18.12
N ASN A 220 -16.57 11.35 -18.24
CA ASN A 220 -17.64 11.27 -19.22
C ASN A 220 -18.75 12.31 -18.98
N LEU A 221 -19.22 12.45 -17.74
CA LEU A 221 -20.33 13.35 -17.40
C LEU A 221 -19.95 14.82 -17.46
N PHE A 222 -18.74 15.19 -17.01
CA PHE A 222 -18.34 16.59 -16.89
C PHE A 222 -17.54 17.11 -18.08
N VAL A 223 -16.91 16.24 -18.88
CA VAL A 223 -16.08 16.66 -20.03
C VAL A 223 -16.69 16.22 -21.36
N VAL A 224 -16.99 14.92 -21.51
CA VAL A 224 -17.41 14.37 -22.81
C VAL A 224 -18.83 14.81 -23.16
N GLN A 225 -19.80 14.64 -22.27
CA GLN A 225 -21.20 14.98 -22.56
C GLN A 225 -21.43 16.47 -22.85
N PRO A 226 -20.90 17.43 -22.04
CA PRO A 226 -21.09 18.85 -22.33
C PRO A 226 -20.46 19.27 -23.67
N LYS A 227 -19.33 18.68 -24.04
CA LYS A 227 -18.71 18.93 -25.34
C LYS A 227 -19.60 18.43 -26.48
N GLN A 228 -20.15 17.22 -26.36
CA GLN A 228 -21.04 16.65 -27.37
C GLN A 228 -22.32 17.48 -27.55
N THR A 229 -22.94 17.94 -26.45
CA THR A 229 -24.14 18.78 -26.52
C THR A 229 -23.85 20.15 -27.15
N GLN A 230 -22.70 20.77 -26.85
CA GLN A 230 -22.27 22.01 -27.49
C GLN A 230 -22.07 21.83 -29.00
N ILE A 231 -21.40 20.76 -29.43
CA ILE A 231 -21.21 20.45 -30.86
C ILE A 231 -22.56 20.19 -31.54
N ALA A 232 -23.46 19.45 -30.90
CA ALA A 232 -24.80 19.18 -31.45
C ALA A 232 -25.60 20.46 -31.65
N ASN A 233 -25.61 21.35 -30.64
CA ASN A 233 -26.30 22.65 -30.73
C ASN A 233 -25.68 23.55 -31.81
N LEU A 234 -24.35 23.54 -31.93
CA LEU A 234 -23.64 24.26 -32.99
C LEU A 234 -24.05 23.77 -34.38
N ARG A 235 -24.10 22.45 -34.60
CA ARG A 235 -24.57 21.86 -35.87
C ARG A 235 -26.03 22.18 -36.15
N LEU A 236 -26.88 22.17 -35.12
CA LEU A 236 -28.30 22.52 -35.25
C LEU A 236 -28.47 23.98 -35.73
N SER A 237 -27.78 24.94 -35.10
CA SER A 237 -27.82 26.35 -35.51
C SER A 237 -27.35 26.55 -36.95
N PHE A 238 -26.37 25.76 -37.41
CA PHE A 238 -25.93 25.81 -38.80
C PHE A 238 -27.00 25.31 -39.78
N ILE A 239 -27.69 24.22 -39.46
CA ILE A 239 -28.80 23.67 -40.26
C ILE A 239 -29.95 24.70 -40.35
N GLU A 240 -30.23 25.39 -39.24
CA GLU A 240 -31.21 26.49 -39.17
C GLU A 240 -30.75 27.77 -39.87
N LYS A 241 -29.51 27.80 -40.38
CA LYS A 241 -28.85 28.96 -41.01
C LYS A 241 -28.67 30.16 -40.09
N ASP A 242 -28.70 29.93 -38.77
CA ASP A 242 -28.33 30.95 -37.78
C ASP A 242 -26.81 30.93 -37.56
N TYR A 243 -26.10 31.51 -38.52
CA TYR A 243 -24.64 31.57 -38.50
C TYR A 243 -24.11 32.41 -37.32
N SER A 244 -24.87 33.41 -36.85
CA SER A 244 -24.50 34.22 -35.67
C SER A 244 -24.50 33.38 -34.39
N GLN A 245 -25.47 32.49 -34.24
CA GLN A 245 -25.52 31.57 -33.10
C GLN A 245 -24.40 30.53 -33.16
N VAL A 246 -24.01 30.05 -34.35
CA VAL A 246 -22.82 29.18 -34.53
C VAL A 246 -21.54 29.87 -34.01
N VAL A 247 -21.32 31.12 -34.41
CA VAL A 247 -20.16 31.92 -33.96
C VAL A 247 -20.20 32.17 -32.45
N THR A 248 -21.38 32.32 -31.87
CA THR A 248 -21.52 32.48 -30.41
C THR A 248 -21.20 31.18 -29.67
N ASN A 249 -21.73 30.05 -30.13
CA ASN A 249 -21.57 28.74 -29.50
C ASN A 249 -20.11 28.23 -29.57
N VAL A 250 -19.36 28.59 -30.60
CA VAL A 250 -17.97 28.11 -30.76
C VAL A 250 -16.97 28.83 -29.84
N LYS A 251 -17.31 29.97 -29.24
CA LYS A 251 -16.38 30.77 -28.40
C LYS A 251 -15.77 29.98 -27.23
N SER A 252 -16.54 29.07 -26.64
CA SER A 252 -16.09 28.25 -25.50
C SER A 252 -15.48 26.90 -25.88
N ILE A 253 -15.43 26.57 -27.17
CA ILE A 253 -14.92 25.27 -27.66
C ILE A 253 -13.46 25.43 -28.09
N ASP A 254 -12.58 24.52 -27.71
CA ASP A 254 -11.21 24.52 -28.23
C ASP A 254 -11.21 24.22 -29.74
N SER A 255 -10.64 25.12 -30.53
CA SER A 255 -10.56 25.04 -32.00
C SER A 255 -9.78 23.81 -32.48
N LYS A 256 -8.84 23.29 -31.69
CA LYS A 256 -8.10 22.05 -32.01
C LYS A 256 -8.96 20.81 -31.83
N SER A 257 -9.98 20.90 -30.98
CA SER A 257 -10.79 19.77 -30.54
C SER A 257 -12.00 19.49 -31.45
N LEU A 258 -12.25 20.36 -32.43
CA LEU A 258 -13.29 20.25 -33.44
C LEU A 258 -12.87 19.28 -34.55
N SER A 259 -13.82 18.52 -35.09
CA SER A 259 -13.60 17.73 -36.30
C SER A 259 -13.45 18.63 -37.53
N ALA A 260 -12.91 18.12 -38.64
CA ALA A 260 -12.80 18.88 -39.89
C ALA A 260 -14.17 19.40 -40.39
N GLU A 261 -15.22 18.61 -40.22
CA GLU A 261 -16.60 18.99 -40.55
C GLU A 261 -17.10 20.14 -39.67
N ASP A 262 -16.84 20.08 -38.36
CA ASP A 262 -17.25 21.15 -37.42
C ASP A 262 -16.46 22.43 -37.68
N LYS A 263 -15.16 22.32 -37.99
CA LYS A 263 -14.33 23.46 -38.41
C LYS A 263 -14.88 24.11 -39.66
N TYR A 264 -15.31 23.32 -40.65
CA TYR A 264 -15.97 23.86 -41.85
C TYR A 264 -17.27 24.59 -41.51
N ILE A 265 -18.15 23.98 -40.71
CA ILE A 265 -19.43 24.59 -40.28
C ILE A 265 -19.18 25.97 -39.65
N VAL A 266 -18.22 26.02 -38.72
CA VAL A 266 -17.86 27.27 -38.04
C VAL A 266 -17.23 28.26 -39.00
N ALA A 267 -16.21 27.84 -39.76
CA ALA A 267 -15.49 28.71 -40.69
C ALA A 267 -16.44 29.37 -41.70
N TYR A 268 -17.35 28.58 -42.27
CA TYR A 268 -18.37 29.09 -43.18
C TYR A 268 -19.29 30.09 -42.49
N SER A 269 -19.75 29.77 -41.28
CA SER A 269 -20.60 30.66 -40.48
C SER A 269 -19.90 31.99 -40.18
N VAL A 270 -18.63 31.95 -39.77
CA VAL A 270 -17.81 33.15 -39.52
C VAL A 270 -17.73 34.02 -40.77
N ILE A 271 -17.34 33.45 -41.92
CA ILE A 271 -17.24 34.18 -43.20
C ILE A 271 -18.57 34.84 -43.56
N MET A 272 -19.70 34.16 -43.33
CA MET A 272 -21.02 34.68 -43.63
C MET A 272 -21.46 35.79 -42.67
N THR A 273 -21.03 35.76 -41.40
CA THR A 273 -21.33 36.81 -40.40
C THR A 273 -20.39 38.00 -40.43
N GLU A 274 -19.19 37.86 -41.01
CA GLU A 274 -18.20 38.93 -41.05
C GLU A 274 -18.63 40.10 -41.96
N SER A 275 -18.08 41.28 -41.67
CA SER A 275 -18.35 42.54 -42.41
C SER A 275 -17.60 42.59 -43.74
N LEU A 276 -17.80 41.58 -44.59
CA LEU A 276 -17.22 41.43 -45.92
C LEU A 276 -18.25 41.78 -47.01
N THR A 277 -17.77 42.21 -48.17
CA THR A 277 -18.65 42.42 -49.35
C THR A 277 -19.25 41.10 -49.84
N ASN A 278 -20.40 41.15 -50.52
CA ASN A 278 -21.06 39.95 -51.04
C ASN A 278 -20.16 39.15 -52.00
N GLU A 279 -19.33 39.84 -52.80
CA GLU A 279 -18.36 39.20 -53.69
C GLU A 279 -17.25 38.47 -52.92
N GLN A 280 -16.71 39.09 -51.86
CA GLN A 280 -15.72 38.46 -50.99
C GLN A 280 -16.31 37.23 -50.28
N LYS A 281 -17.55 37.31 -49.78
CA LYS A 281 -18.25 36.16 -49.19
C LYS A 281 -18.47 35.03 -50.19
N ALA A 282 -18.79 35.35 -51.44
CA ALA A 282 -18.97 34.34 -52.49
C ALA A 282 -17.67 33.63 -52.88
N VAL A 283 -16.51 34.29 -52.75
CA VAL A 283 -15.19 33.68 -52.98
C VAL A 283 -14.75 32.85 -51.77
N LEU A 284 -14.76 33.45 -50.57
CA LEU A 284 -14.32 32.79 -49.34
C LEU A 284 -15.27 31.67 -48.89
N GLY A 285 -16.54 31.74 -49.26
CA GLY A 285 -17.55 30.72 -48.96
C GLY A 285 -17.41 29.43 -49.78
N LYS A 286 -16.50 29.35 -50.76
CA LYS A 286 -16.21 28.13 -51.54
C LYS A 286 -15.36 27.10 -50.79
N ILE A 287 -15.35 27.16 -49.46
CA ILE A 287 -14.71 26.18 -48.61
C ILE A 287 -15.56 24.91 -48.50
N THR A 288 -14.92 23.80 -48.16
CA THR A 288 -15.56 22.50 -47.92
C THR A 288 -14.97 21.87 -46.66
N ALA A 289 -15.54 20.76 -46.19
CA ALA A 289 -14.94 19.98 -45.11
C ALA A 289 -13.56 19.41 -45.46
N GLN A 290 -13.21 19.35 -46.75
CA GLN A 290 -11.91 18.89 -47.25
C GLN A 290 -10.89 20.03 -47.45
N THR A 291 -11.30 21.29 -47.26
CA THR A 291 -10.37 22.41 -47.26
C THR A 291 -9.30 22.22 -46.17
N ASN A 292 -8.09 22.74 -46.42
CA ASN A 292 -6.97 22.67 -45.48
C ASN A 292 -7.43 22.99 -44.03
N GLU A 293 -7.09 22.10 -43.11
CA GLU A 293 -7.60 22.13 -41.73
C GLU A 293 -7.15 23.40 -40.97
N ASP A 294 -5.94 23.88 -41.23
CA ASP A 294 -5.42 25.12 -40.65
C ASP A 294 -6.16 26.34 -41.24
N TYR A 295 -6.47 26.35 -42.54
CA TYR A 295 -7.30 27.39 -43.14
C TYR A 295 -8.70 27.44 -42.53
N LEU A 296 -9.32 26.29 -42.26
CA LEU A 296 -10.61 26.25 -41.55
C LEU A 296 -10.45 26.71 -40.09
N ARG A 297 -9.39 26.28 -39.41
CA ARG A 297 -9.07 26.66 -38.03
C ARG A 297 -8.79 28.16 -37.90
N TYR A 298 -8.19 28.78 -38.90
CA TYR A 298 -8.00 30.23 -38.97
C TYR A 298 -9.34 30.96 -38.80
N TRP A 299 -10.34 30.62 -39.62
CA TRP A 299 -11.66 31.26 -39.54
C TRP A 299 -12.38 30.93 -38.24
N VAL A 300 -12.20 29.73 -37.69
CA VAL A 300 -12.67 29.39 -36.33
C VAL A 300 -12.08 30.34 -35.29
N LEU A 301 -10.77 30.56 -35.31
CA LEU A 301 -10.08 31.45 -34.36
C LEU A 301 -10.51 32.92 -34.51
N ILE A 302 -10.76 33.38 -35.74
CA ILE A 302 -11.37 34.68 -36.00
C ILE A 302 -12.74 34.77 -35.32
N GLY A 303 -13.61 33.77 -35.50
CA GLY A 303 -14.93 33.73 -34.83
C GLY A 303 -14.86 33.67 -33.30
N GLN A 304 -13.79 33.10 -32.76
CA GLN A 304 -13.51 33.04 -31.32
C GLN A 304 -12.85 34.31 -30.77
N ASN A 305 -12.56 35.31 -31.61
CA ASN A 305 -11.81 36.51 -31.26
C ASN A 305 -10.38 36.23 -30.74
N LYS A 306 -9.76 35.16 -31.22
CA LYS A 306 -8.38 34.74 -30.90
C LYS A 306 -7.44 35.16 -32.04
N VAL A 307 -7.36 36.48 -32.26
CA VAL A 307 -6.71 37.06 -33.45
C VAL A 307 -5.21 36.75 -33.51
N ASP A 308 -4.50 36.72 -32.38
CA ASP A 308 -3.08 36.38 -32.37
C ASP A 308 -2.82 34.94 -32.85
N GLU A 309 -3.59 33.96 -32.34
CA GLU A 309 -3.50 32.57 -32.82
C GLU A 309 -3.87 32.46 -34.32
N ALA A 310 -4.81 33.28 -34.80
CA ALA A 310 -5.18 33.32 -36.22
C ALA A 310 -4.05 33.91 -37.08
N MET A 311 -3.35 34.95 -36.61
CA MET A 311 -2.17 35.51 -37.28
C MET A 311 -1.04 34.48 -37.42
N ASP A 312 -0.83 33.66 -36.39
CA ASP A 312 0.17 32.59 -36.43
C ASP A 312 -0.17 31.55 -37.50
N ILE A 313 -1.45 31.16 -37.60
CA ILE A 313 -1.91 30.27 -38.68
C ILE A 313 -1.73 30.92 -40.04
N ALA A 314 -2.12 32.19 -40.22
CA ALA A 314 -2.00 32.88 -41.50
C ALA A 314 -0.53 32.98 -41.96
N SER A 315 0.38 33.22 -41.01
CA SER A 315 1.82 33.25 -41.26
C SER A 315 2.35 31.85 -41.61
N TYR A 316 1.88 30.81 -40.92
CA TYR A 316 2.25 29.41 -41.20
C TYR A 316 1.77 28.95 -42.57
N LEU A 317 0.56 29.36 -42.98
CA LEU A 317 0.00 29.07 -44.30
C LEU A 317 0.65 29.90 -45.43
N ASP A 318 1.50 30.87 -45.08
CA ASP A 318 2.06 31.86 -46.00
C ASP A 318 0.97 32.52 -46.87
N ASP A 319 -0.17 32.88 -46.24
CA ASP A 319 -1.30 33.54 -46.90
C ASP A 319 -1.33 35.04 -46.51
N PRO A 320 -0.83 35.94 -47.39
CA PRO A 320 -0.78 37.36 -47.09
C PRO A 320 -2.17 38.00 -46.92
N GLN A 321 -3.21 37.45 -47.56
CA GLN A 321 -4.56 38.01 -47.43
C GLN A 321 -5.15 37.72 -46.06
N LEU A 322 -4.99 36.50 -45.56
CA LEU A 322 -5.38 36.14 -44.19
C LEU A 322 -4.56 36.93 -43.16
N LEU A 323 -3.25 37.08 -43.39
CA LEU A 323 -2.39 37.82 -42.48
C LEU A 323 -2.79 39.31 -42.41
N MET A 324 -3.05 39.94 -43.56
CA MET A 324 -3.55 41.31 -43.63
C MET A 324 -4.93 41.48 -42.96
N TYR A 325 -5.82 40.51 -43.14
CA TYR A 325 -7.13 40.52 -42.48
C TYR A 325 -6.99 40.43 -40.96
N SER A 326 -6.17 39.51 -40.46
CA SER A 326 -5.91 39.36 -39.03
C SER A 326 -5.22 40.59 -38.43
N LEU A 327 -4.27 41.22 -39.14
CA LEU A 327 -3.67 42.49 -38.71
C LEU A 327 -4.72 43.60 -38.60
N THR A 328 -5.69 43.65 -39.52
CA THR A 328 -6.79 44.61 -39.46
C THR A 328 -7.66 44.37 -38.22
N LYS A 329 -8.02 43.11 -37.94
CA LYS A 329 -8.75 42.74 -36.72
C LYS A 329 -7.96 43.05 -35.45
N LYS A 330 -6.64 42.83 -35.45
CA LYS A 330 -5.77 43.13 -34.31
C LYS A 330 -5.72 44.63 -34.01
N ILE A 331 -5.73 45.47 -35.05
CA ILE A 331 -5.83 46.92 -34.90
C ILE A 331 -7.16 47.30 -34.24
N ASP A 332 -8.27 46.71 -34.66
CA ASP A 332 -9.59 46.94 -34.06
C ASP A 332 -9.64 46.51 -32.58
N ASP A 333 -9.05 45.36 -32.25
CA ASP A 333 -8.96 44.85 -30.88
C ASP A 333 -8.17 45.80 -29.97
N VAL A 334 -6.97 46.21 -30.40
CA VAL A 334 -6.12 47.16 -29.67
C VAL A 334 -6.81 48.52 -29.51
N GLN A 335 -7.56 48.96 -30.53
CA GLN A 335 -8.29 50.22 -30.48
C GLN A 335 -9.42 50.21 -29.44
N ARG A 336 -10.05 49.05 -29.21
CA ARG A 336 -11.18 48.87 -28.28
C ARG A 336 -10.75 48.37 -26.89
N ASP A 337 -9.47 48.09 -26.67
CA ASP A 337 -8.97 47.60 -25.38
C ASP A 337 -8.98 48.71 -24.31
N PRO A 338 -9.80 48.57 -23.24
CA PRO A 338 -9.86 49.55 -22.16
C PRO A 338 -8.64 49.52 -21.24
N ASN A 339 -7.84 48.45 -21.27
CA ASN A 339 -6.69 48.26 -20.38
C ASN A 339 -5.40 48.92 -20.90
N LEU A 340 -5.39 49.35 -22.16
CA LEU A 340 -4.26 50.04 -22.76
C LEU A 340 -4.31 51.56 -22.49
N THR A 341 -3.16 52.12 -22.13
CA THR A 341 -3.00 53.58 -22.09
C THR A 341 -3.05 54.16 -23.50
N SER A 342 -3.46 55.43 -23.63
CA SER A 342 -3.56 56.12 -24.92
C SER A 342 -2.26 56.09 -25.72
N GLU A 343 -1.11 56.23 -25.05
CA GLU A 343 0.22 56.16 -25.66
C GLU A 343 0.53 54.76 -26.20
N LYS A 344 0.39 53.72 -25.36
CA LYS A 344 0.64 52.32 -25.77
C LYS A 344 -0.30 51.86 -26.88
N ARG A 345 -1.57 52.24 -26.79
CA ARG A 345 -2.57 51.97 -27.84
C ARG A 345 -2.12 52.57 -29.18
N THR A 346 -1.67 53.81 -29.18
CA THR A 346 -1.22 54.50 -30.40
C THR A 346 0.04 53.86 -30.98
N GLU A 347 1.00 53.49 -30.13
CA GLU A 347 2.22 52.79 -30.53
C GLU A 347 1.92 51.44 -31.19
N GLU A 348 1.09 50.60 -30.56
CA GLU A 348 0.74 49.30 -31.11
C GLU A 348 -0.07 49.39 -32.40
N ILE A 349 -1.04 50.30 -32.48
CA ILE A 349 -1.80 50.55 -33.71
C ILE A 349 -0.85 50.96 -34.85
N ASN A 350 0.10 51.87 -34.58
CA ASN A 350 1.07 52.29 -35.59
C ASN A 350 1.97 51.14 -36.03
N ARG A 351 2.40 50.28 -35.10
CA ARG A 351 3.19 49.07 -35.40
C ARG A 351 2.44 48.14 -36.36
N TYR A 352 1.19 47.80 -36.05
CA TYR A 352 0.40 46.88 -36.88
C TYR A 352 0.00 47.52 -38.21
N LYS A 353 -0.29 48.83 -38.25
CA LYS A 353 -0.52 49.57 -39.51
C LYS A 353 0.73 49.58 -40.39
N GLY A 354 1.91 49.78 -39.82
CA GLY A 354 3.17 49.70 -40.55
C GLY A 354 3.35 48.36 -41.25
N LYS A 355 3.17 47.25 -40.51
CA LYS A 355 3.21 45.89 -41.07
C LYS A 355 2.15 45.67 -42.16
N LEU A 356 0.93 46.19 -41.94
CA LEU A 356 -0.16 46.09 -42.92
C LEU A 356 0.17 46.83 -44.23
N GLU A 357 0.72 48.04 -44.15
CA GLU A 357 1.11 48.83 -45.33
C GLU A 357 2.30 48.21 -46.08
N GLU A 358 3.25 47.61 -45.36
CA GLU A 358 4.35 46.86 -45.96
C GLU A 358 3.83 45.67 -46.78
N LEU A 359 2.93 44.86 -46.19
CA LEU A 359 2.27 43.76 -46.89
C LEU A 359 1.43 44.24 -48.09
N LYS A 360 0.67 45.34 -47.93
CA LYS A 360 -0.07 45.93 -49.06
C LYS A 360 0.86 46.31 -50.20
N LYS A 361 1.97 46.99 -49.92
CA LYS A 361 2.93 47.40 -50.95
C LYS A 361 3.57 46.21 -51.66
N GLN A 362 3.82 45.12 -50.94
CA GLN A 362 4.40 43.89 -51.48
C GLN A 362 3.41 43.10 -52.35
N TYR A 363 2.12 43.05 -51.96
CA TYR A 363 1.15 42.12 -52.55
C TYR A 363 -0.01 42.74 -53.34
N LEU A 364 -0.36 44.03 -53.18
CA LEU A 364 -1.37 44.69 -54.04
C LEU A 364 -0.95 44.84 -55.51
N PRO A 365 0.30 45.23 -55.85
CA PRO A 365 0.71 45.40 -57.25
C PRO A 365 0.79 44.06 -58.01
N ALA A 366 1.02 42.94 -57.30
CA ALA A 366 1.11 41.61 -57.88
C ALA A 366 -0.27 41.02 -58.24
N GLN A 367 -1.32 41.33 -57.47
CA GLN A 367 -2.67 40.83 -57.72
C GLN A 367 -3.40 41.53 -58.88
N GLN A 368 -3.03 42.77 -59.19
CA GLN A 368 -3.55 43.47 -60.38
C GLN A 368 -2.98 42.88 -61.68
N LYS A 369 -1.70 42.50 -61.71
CA LYS A 369 -1.08 41.83 -62.87
C LYS A 369 -1.58 40.41 -63.11
N ALA A 370 -2.04 39.70 -62.08
CA ALA A 370 -2.58 38.34 -62.21
C ALA A 370 -4.05 38.28 -62.66
N LYS A 371 -4.79 39.40 -62.57
CA LYS A 371 -6.18 39.51 -63.07
C LYS A 371 -6.27 40.00 -64.53
N GLU A 372 -5.16 40.45 -65.12
CA GLU A 372 -5.08 40.93 -66.51
C GLU A 372 -4.52 39.88 -67.49
N ASN A 373 -4.27 38.64 -67.04
CA ASN A 373 -3.84 37.51 -67.89
C ASN A 373 -4.87 36.39 -67.94
#